data_AF-A0A954PNU7-F1
#
_entry.id   AF-A0A954PNU7-F1
#
_cell.length_a   1.000
_cell.length_b   1.000
_cell.length_c   1.000
_cell.angle_alpha   90.00
_cell.angle_beta   90.00
_cell.angle_gamma   90.00
#
_symmetry.space_group_name_H-M   'P 1'
#
loop_
_entity.id
_entity.type
_entity.pdbx_description
1 polymer ?
#
loop_
_entity_poly.entity_id
_entity_poly.type
_entity_poly.pdbx_seq_one_letter_code
_entity_poly.pdbx_strand_id
1 'polypeptide(L)'
;MRLTLGVYVSVEREEGRSIYHCRPLRGPQYASRDPLLSVALSKLGNKLRKSINGWIADGHSPRIGSWLYDSGTQAKTLKLTLVLRDRTLHWKLLVVALPAFERHIAFSPSIPEAAFEVHSLVDLESRASEVYSAWAQRKVSEGSEYLLEDIGESGEMWVEPLEVDVETTVRAKKKSDNIFAALFGDGKTSGSEELHKVGQCLDDLASDYPPAIGRQRLVEEMDRLLQREDRQGVLIVGPPAVGKTAIVQECVRRRAERFRQRRDQKPQVWWLSPQRLISGMSYLGQWEQRWLSILRESAKRDHILYFDDLVGLFTAGRTQDSSLSAADVLRGFLAEHRVRILAESTAEQLAVLRRRDRALADRFHLLYVPSLSAEDALPLTIAAAQEIETRSGRYFHPETIPLIMRHQETFAPDRAFPGKAIEMCKTLTKHATDYVDRDSVLSLVGTQVGAQLTLLLDGLGNQQAIQAALGRQVIGQPAAIEALSRTVIRYSQHLQPPDRPLGVLLLLGPTGVGKTEAAKALTRLLFTDESHL
;
A
#
# COMPACT_ATOMS: atom_id res chain seq x y z
N MET A 1 18.87 -25.87 -9.53
CA MET A 1 18.51 -26.01 -8.10
C MET A 1 17.20 -26.78 -8.03
N ARG A 2 17.06 -27.73 -7.10
CA ARG A 2 15.80 -28.44 -6.87
C ARG A 2 15.08 -27.83 -5.68
N LEU A 3 13.80 -27.56 -5.82
CA LEU A 3 12.96 -26.90 -4.81
C LEU A 3 11.81 -27.82 -4.42
N THR A 4 11.54 -27.92 -3.11
CA THR A 4 10.37 -28.64 -2.61
C THR A 4 9.30 -27.64 -2.20
N LEU A 5 8.11 -27.75 -2.79
CA LEU A 5 7.00 -26.82 -2.59
C LEU A 5 5.81 -27.56 -1.97
N GLY A 6 5.12 -26.92 -1.03
CA GLY A 6 3.91 -27.49 -0.43
C GLY A 6 2.72 -27.29 -1.35
N VAL A 7 2.03 -28.37 -1.72
CA VAL A 7 0.83 -28.30 -2.56
C VAL A 7 -0.37 -28.70 -1.73
N TYR A 8 -1.34 -27.79 -1.60
CA TYR A 8 -2.66 -28.13 -1.10
C TYR A 8 -3.38 -28.98 -2.14
N VAL A 9 -3.77 -30.18 -1.75
CA VAL A 9 -4.56 -31.09 -2.56
C VAL A 9 -5.93 -31.25 -1.92
N SER A 10 -6.98 -31.02 -2.70
CA SER A 10 -8.36 -31.39 -2.34
C SER A 10 -8.97 -32.31 -3.37
N VAL A 11 -9.87 -33.18 -2.92
CA VAL A 11 -10.54 -34.19 -3.75
C VAL A 11 -12.03 -33.93 -3.78
N GLU A 12 -12.55 -33.65 -4.97
CA GLU A 12 -13.98 -33.54 -5.24
C GLU A 12 -14.45 -34.77 -6.01
N ARG A 13 -15.71 -35.19 -5.78
CA ARG A 13 -16.33 -36.29 -6.54
C ARG A 13 -17.30 -35.71 -7.56
N GLU A 14 -16.95 -35.78 -8.84
CA GLU A 14 -17.82 -35.41 -9.96
C GLU A 14 -18.24 -36.70 -10.70
N GLU A 15 -19.54 -36.92 -10.87
CA GLU A 15 -20.10 -38.06 -11.63
C GLU A 15 -19.53 -39.44 -11.23
N GLY A 16 -19.25 -39.62 -9.93
CA GLY A 16 -18.70 -40.88 -9.39
C GLY A 16 -17.18 -41.07 -9.59
N ARG A 17 -16.48 -40.07 -10.13
CA ARG A 17 -15.01 -40.06 -10.28
C ARG A 17 -14.38 -39.03 -9.36
N SER A 18 -13.23 -39.36 -8.78
CA SER A 18 -12.42 -38.41 -8.01
C SER A 18 -11.71 -37.45 -8.94
N ILE A 19 -11.80 -36.15 -8.68
CA ILE A 19 -11.02 -35.10 -9.33
C ILE A 19 -10.12 -34.47 -8.28
N TYR A 20 -8.83 -34.40 -8.59
CA TYR A 20 -7.81 -33.83 -7.71
C TYR A 20 -7.58 -32.38 -8.08
N HIS A 21 -7.73 -31.50 -7.11
CA HIS A 21 -7.50 -30.06 -7.23
C HIS A 21 -6.20 -29.74 -6.50
N CYS A 22 -5.19 -29.28 -7.25
CA CYS A 22 -3.88 -28.99 -6.71
C CYS A 22 -3.59 -27.50 -6.85
N ARG A 23 -3.17 -26.86 -5.75
CA ARG A 23 -2.68 -25.49 -5.75
C ARG A 23 -1.51 -25.33 -4.77
N PRO A 24 -0.60 -24.37 -4.97
CA PRO A 24 0.43 -24.07 -3.98
C PRO A 24 -0.21 -23.72 -2.63
N LEU A 25 0.41 -24.19 -1.55
CA LEU A 25 -0.01 -23.89 -0.18
C LEU A 25 0.09 -22.39 0.12
N ARG A 26 1.05 -21.70 -0.52
CA ARG A 26 1.30 -20.26 -0.45
C ARG A 26 1.65 -19.74 -1.84
N GLY A 27 1.26 -18.50 -2.15
CA GLY A 27 1.59 -17.83 -3.41
C GLY A 27 0.38 -17.54 -4.32
N PRO A 28 0.62 -17.12 -5.58
CA PRO A 28 -0.40 -16.80 -6.57
C PRO A 28 -1.35 -17.96 -6.81
N GLN A 29 -2.54 -17.63 -7.34
CA GLN A 29 -3.61 -18.57 -7.65
C GLN A 29 -3.30 -19.48 -8.85
N TYR A 30 -2.20 -20.23 -8.80
CA TYR A 30 -1.99 -21.35 -9.70
C TYR A 30 -2.82 -22.53 -9.21
N ALA A 31 -3.66 -23.05 -10.09
CA ALA A 31 -4.37 -24.29 -9.85
C ALA A 31 -4.21 -25.23 -11.04
N SER A 32 -4.26 -26.52 -10.76
CA SER A 32 -4.51 -27.57 -11.74
C SER A 32 -5.59 -28.48 -11.19
N ARG A 33 -6.35 -29.08 -12.11
CA ARG A 33 -7.32 -30.12 -11.79
C ARG A 33 -7.19 -31.26 -12.78
N ASP A 34 -7.27 -32.48 -12.31
CA ASP A 34 -7.22 -33.69 -13.13
C ASP A 34 -7.80 -34.91 -12.39
N PRO A 35 -8.43 -35.88 -13.07
CA PRO A 35 -8.81 -37.16 -12.48
C PRO A 35 -7.62 -37.98 -11.93
N LEU A 36 -6.40 -37.70 -12.38
CA LEU A 36 -5.17 -38.32 -11.86
C LEU A 36 -4.32 -37.31 -11.11
N LEU A 37 -4.09 -37.56 -9.82
CA LEU A 37 -3.26 -36.70 -8.96
C LEU A 37 -1.87 -36.41 -9.57
N SER A 38 -1.21 -37.43 -10.11
CA SER A 38 0.11 -37.30 -10.75
C SER A 38 0.10 -36.32 -11.93
N VAL A 39 -0.98 -36.33 -12.71
CA VAL A 39 -1.16 -35.42 -13.86
C VAL A 39 -1.48 -34.01 -13.37
N ALA A 40 -2.33 -33.85 -12.35
CA ALA A 40 -2.60 -32.57 -11.72
C ALA A 40 -1.32 -31.93 -11.16
N LEU A 41 -0.52 -32.69 -10.40
CA LEU A 41 0.76 -32.26 -9.84
C LEU A 41 1.78 -31.93 -10.94
N SER A 42 1.88 -32.73 -11.99
CA SER A 42 2.79 -32.45 -13.12
C SER A 42 2.41 -31.16 -13.85
N LYS A 43 1.12 -30.95 -14.13
CA LYS A 43 0.60 -29.70 -14.72
C LYS A 43 0.93 -28.50 -13.85
N LEU A 44 0.76 -28.63 -12.53
CA LEU A 44 1.09 -27.57 -11.58
C LEU A 44 2.61 -27.32 -11.56
N GLY A 45 3.43 -28.36 -11.40
CA GLY A 45 4.89 -28.29 -11.37
C GLY A 45 5.47 -27.60 -12.61
N ASN A 46 4.94 -27.87 -13.79
CA ASN A 46 5.35 -27.18 -15.03
C ASN A 46 5.03 -25.68 -15.01
N LYS A 47 3.83 -25.29 -14.52
CA LYS A 47 3.46 -23.87 -14.36
C LYS A 47 4.36 -23.17 -13.34
N LEU A 48 4.63 -23.83 -12.21
CA LEU A 48 5.49 -23.28 -11.15
C LEU A 48 6.94 -23.18 -11.65
N ARG A 49 7.49 -24.21 -12.31
CA ARG A 49 8.83 -24.20 -12.91
C ARG A 49 9.04 -23.03 -13.85
N LYS A 50 8.11 -22.81 -14.78
CA LYS A 50 8.18 -21.70 -15.74
C LYS A 50 8.18 -20.35 -15.04
N SER A 51 7.34 -20.20 -14.02
CA SER A 51 7.22 -18.96 -13.25
C SER A 51 8.45 -18.70 -12.39
N ILE A 52 8.96 -19.72 -11.70
CA ILE A 52 10.17 -19.64 -10.87
C ILE A 52 11.41 -19.37 -11.73
N ASN A 53 11.56 -20.03 -12.88
CA ASN A 53 12.66 -19.73 -13.82
C ASN A 53 12.59 -18.29 -14.34
N GLY A 54 11.38 -17.77 -14.60
CA GLY A 54 11.18 -16.35 -14.92
C GLY A 54 11.68 -15.44 -13.78
N TRP A 55 11.31 -15.76 -12.53
CA TRP A 55 11.77 -15.00 -11.37
C TRP A 55 13.28 -15.04 -11.18
N ILE A 56 13.93 -16.20 -11.37
CA ILE A 56 15.38 -16.31 -11.27
C ILE A 56 16.06 -15.48 -12.37
N ALA A 57 15.56 -15.53 -13.60
CA ALA A 57 16.11 -14.78 -14.73
C ALA A 57 15.99 -13.25 -14.54
N ASP A 58 14.94 -12.78 -13.89
CA ASP A 58 14.69 -11.37 -13.59
C ASP A 58 15.36 -10.89 -12.28
N GLY A 59 16.12 -11.76 -11.60
CA GLY A 59 16.81 -11.42 -10.34
C GLY A 59 15.92 -11.45 -9.08
N HIS A 60 14.73 -12.05 -9.17
CA HIS A 60 13.74 -12.21 -8.09
C HIS A 60 13.90 -13.53 -7.30
N SER A 61 15.14 -13.99 -7.06
CA SER A 61 15.43 -15.23 -6.30
C SER A 61 14.81 -15.31 -4.88
N PRO A 62 14.53 -14.22 -4.13
CA PRO A 62 13.93 -14.32 -2.79
C PRO A 62 12.46 -14.77 -2.73
N ARG A 63 11.70 -14.66 -3.84
CA ARG A 63 10.27 -15.08 -3.89
C ARG A 63 10.07 -16.57 -3.64
N ILE A 64 11.09 -17.35 -3.94
CA ILE A 64 11.09 -18.81 -3.81
C ILE A 64 10.98 -19.23 -2.34
N GLY A 65 11.63 -18.49 -1.42
CA GLY A 65 11.71 -18.83 0.00
C GLY A 65 10.34 -18.99 0.66
N SER A 66 9.39 -18.10 0.34
CA SER A 66 8.02 -18.12 0.86
C SER A 66 7.19 -19.34 0.42
N TRP A 67 7.65 -20.08 -0.60
CA TRP A 67 7.00 -21.27 -1.15
C TRP A 67 7.70 -22.57 -0.77
N LEU A 68 8.90 -22.48 -0.19
CA LEU A 68 9.64 -23.66 0.22
C LEU A 68 8.84 -24.39 1.30
N TYR A 69 8.62 -25.66 1.05
CA TYR A 69 8.03 -26.56 2.01
C TYR A 69 9.08 -26.91 3.05
N ASP A 70 8.81 -26.55 4.31
CA ASP A 70 9.64 -26.98 5.42
C ASP A 70 9.22 -28.39 5.87
N SER A 71 10.18 -29.24 6.19
CA SER A 71 9.94 -30.60 6.69
C SER A 71 9.27 -30.62 8.07
N GLY A 72 9.31 -29.50 8.80
CA GLY A 72 8.56 -29.29 10.05
C GLY A 72 7.09 -28.90 9.87
N THR A 73 6.60 -28.73 8.63
CA THR A 73 5.19 -28.38 8.36
C THR A 73 4.26 -29.50 8.81
N GLN A 74 3.29 -29.19 9.68
CA GLN A 74 2.26 -30.13 10.09
C GLN A 74 0.91 -29.74 9.51
N ALA A 75 0.17 -30.71 8.99
CA ALA A 75 -1.19 -30.50 8.47
C ALA A 75 -2.16 -31.41 9.22
N LYS A 76 -3.23 -30.83 9.78
CA LYS A 76 -4.25 -31.56 10.51
C LYS A 76 -5.63 -31.16 10.02
N THR A 77 -6.45 -32.14 9.68
CA THR A 77 -7.85 -31.91 9.33
C THR A 77 -8.67 -31.79 10.61
N LEU A 78 -9.28 -30.64 10.82
CA LEU A 78 -10.13 -30.33 11.97
C LEU A 78 -11.61 -30.35 11.59
N LYS A 79 -12.44 -30.87 12.49
CA LYS A 79 -13.91 -30.79 12.39
C LYS A 79 -14.40 -29.76 13.39
N LEU A 80 -14.70 -28.56 12.90
CA LEU A 80 -15.07 -27.42 13.72
C LEU A 80 -16.59 -27.21 13.69
N THR A 81 -17.16 -26.92 14.84
CA THR A 81 -18.57 -26.52 14.97
C THR A 81 -18.60 -25.06 15.38
N LEU A 82 -18.94 -24.18 14.44
CA LEU A 82 -18.96 -22.74 14.65
C LEU A 82 -20.38 -22.30 14.98
N VAL A 83 -20.55 -21.68 16.15
CA VAL A 83 -21.84 -21.14 16.58
C VAL A 83 -21.93 -19.68 16.17
N LEU A 84 -22.83 -19.39 15.23
CA LEU A 84 -23.20 -18.04 14.82
C LEU A 84 -24.48 -17.61 15.56
N ARG A 85 -24.89 -16.35 15.42
CA ARG A 85 -26.04 -15.80 16.15
C ARG A 85 -27.37 -16.47 15.76
N ASP A 86 -27.48 -16.93 14.52
CA ASP A 86 -28.71 -17.40 13.87
C ASP A 86 -28.62 -18.84 13.33
N ARG A 87 -27.41 -19.41 13.24
CA ARG A 87 -27.18 -20.79 12.76
C ARG A 87 -25.88 -21.39 13.31
N THR A 88 -25.72 -22.70 13.14
CA THR A 88 -24.47 -23.42 13.45
C THR A 88 -23.86 -23.95 12.15
N LEU A 89 -22.59 -23.66 11.92
CA LEU A 89 -21.83 -24.18 10.77
C LEU A 89 -20.95 -25.35 11.22
N HIS A 90 -20.86 -26.38 10.40
CA HIS A 90 -19.99 -27.52 10.63
C HIS A 90 -18.96 -27.56 9.51
N TRP A 91 -17.72 -27.23 9.83
CA TRP A 91 -16.64 -27.15 8.85
C TRP A 91 -15.64 -28.29 9.05
N LYS A 92 -15.26 -28.92 7.95
CA LYS A 92 -14.08 -29.80 7.88
C LYS A 92 -12.99 -29.02 7.17
N LEU A 93 -11.95 -28.61 7.89
CA LEU A 93 -10.87 -27.78 7.35
C LEU A 93 -9.53 -28.46 7.51
N LEU A 94 -8.70 -28.43 6.47
CA LEU A 94 -7.27 -28.64 6.66
C LEU A 94 -6.68 -27.38 7.31
N VAL A 95 -6.01 -27.56 8.44
CA VAL A 95 -5.22 -26.52 9.08
C VAL A 95 -3.76 -26.91 8.99
N VAL A 96 -2.96 -26.01 8.43
CA VAL A 96 -1.52 -26.19 8.27
C VAL A 96 -0.81 -25.30 9.26
N ALA A 97 0.02 -25.90 10.09
CA ALA A 97 0.82 -25.27 11.12
C ALA A 97 2.29 -25.33 10.72
N LEU A 98 2.91 -24.16 10.65
CA LEU A 98 4.30 -23.99 10.25
C LEU A 98 5.13 -23.60 11.48
N PRO A 99 6.30 -24.22 11.69
CA PRO A 99 7.16 -23.87 12.79
C PRO A 99 7.69 -22.44 12.61
N ALA A 100 7.62 -21.65 13.68
CA ALA A 100 8.11 -20.29 13.75
C ALA A 100 8.73 -20.06 15.14
N PHE A 101 10.04 -20.32 15.25
CA PHE A 101 10.77 -20.33 16.53
C PHE A 101 10.14 -21.28 17.57
N GLU A 102 9.75 -20.79 18.76
CA GLU A 102 9.13 -21.57 19.85
C GLU A 102 7.61 -21.78 19.68
N ARG A 103 7.03 -21.34 18.56
CA ARG A 103 5.58 -21.36 18.31
C ARG A 103 5.28 -21.84 16.90
N HIS A 104 4.00 -21.97 16.59
CA HIS A 104 3.53 -22.32 15.26
C HIS A 104 2.58 -21.25 14.72
N ILE A 105 2.73 -20.90 13.45
CA ILE A 105 1.74 -20.11 12.73
C ILE A 105 0.84 -21.09 11.97
N ALA A 106 -0.44 -21.11 12.33
CA ALA A 106 -1.43 -21.98 11.76
C ALA A 106 -2.42 -21.19 10.88
N PHE A 107 -2.84 -21.79 9.78
CA PHE A 107 -3.89 -21.24 8.93
C PHE A 107 -4.56 -22.36 8.14
N SER A 108 -5.78 -22.12 7.66
CA SER A 108 -6.43 -23.02 6.72
C SER A 108 -6.17 -22.49 5.32
N PRO A 109 -5.72 -23.32 4.36
CA PRO A 109 -5.59 -22.90 2.97
C PRO A 109 -6.92 -22.40 2.37
N SER A 110 -8.06 -22.80 2.93
CA SER A 110 -9.40 -22.34 2.54
C SER A 110 -9.78 -20.97 3.13
N ILE A 111 -9.07 -20.54 4.18
CA ILE A 111 -9.26 -19.23 4.86
C ILE A 111 -7.88 -18.63 5.22
N PRO A 112 -7.02 -18.36 4.23
CA PRO A 112 -5.63 -17.97 4.48
C PRO A 112 -5.51 -16.63 5.21
N GLU A 113 -6.50 -15.75 5.10
CA GLU A 113 -6.56 -14.46 5.81
C GLU A 113 -6.81 -14.57 7.32
N ALA A 114 -7.27 -15.73 7.79
CA ALA A 114 -7.53 -16.01 9.19
C ALA A 114 -6.39 -16.84 9.81
N ALA A 115 -5.14 -16.50 9.47
CA ALA A 115 -3.97 -17.09 10.09
C ALA A 115 -3.87 -16.69 11.57
N PHE A 116 -3.40 -17.59 12.41
CA PHE A 116 -3.29 -17.38 13.84
C PHE A 116 -2.05 -18.07 14.41
N GLU A 117 -1.64 -17.59 15.57
CA GLU A 117 -0.53 -18.15 16.32
C GLU A 117 -1.02 -19.20 17.33
N VAL A 118 -0.24 -20.28 17.48
CA VAL A 118 -0.45 -21.28 18.52
C VAL A 118 0.88 -21.68 19.16
N HIS A 119 0.91 -21.76 20.49
CA HIS A 119 2.10 -22.15 21.24
C HIS A 119 2.44 -23.63 21.06
N SER A 120 1.42 -24.50 21.10
CA SER A 120 1.54 -25.95 20.94
C SER A 120 0.47 -26.49 20.00
N LEU A 121 0.80 -27.52 19.23
CA LEU A 121 -0.17 -28.16 18.34
C LEU A 121 -1.29 -28.90 19.08
N VAL A 122 -1.14 -29.09 20.41
CA VAL A 122 -2.21 -29.58 21.29
C VAL A 122 -3.38 -28.58 21.33
N ASP A 123 -3.09 -27.28 21.34
CA ASP A 123 -4.09 -26.21 21.43
C ASP A 123 -4.69 -25.83 20.07
N LEU A 124 -4.19 -26.43 18.98
CA LEU A 124 -4.50 -26.06 17.60
C LEU A 124 -6.01 -26.07 17.32
N GLU A 125 -6.73 -27.07 17.82
CA GLU A 125 -8.15 -27.23 17.55
C GLU A 125 -9.01 -26.20 18.31
N SER A 126 -8.70 -25.99 19.58
CA SER A 126 -9.36 -24.97 20.41
C SER A 126 -9.16 -23.58 19.81
N ARG A 127 -7.91 -23.25 19.47
CA ARG A 127 -7.57 -21.95 18.89
C ARG A 127 -8.16 -21.75 17.49
N ALA A 128 -8.14 -22.79 16.65
CA ALA A 128 -8.79 -22.76 15.34
C ALA A 128 -10.29 -22.48 15.46
N SER A 129 -10.97 -23.15 16.40
CA SER A 129 -12.40 -22.96 16.63
C SER A 129 -12.73 -21.51 17.00
N GLU A 130 -11.95 -20.91 17.91
CA GLU A 130 -12.11 -19.51 18.33
C GLU A 130 -11.90 -18.54 17.15
N VAL A 131 -10.79 -18.68 16.43
CA VAL A 131 -10.40 -17.77 15.34
C VAL A 131 -11.37 -17.85 14.18
N TYR A 132 -11.72 -19.05 13.73
CA TYR A 132 -12.64 -19.22 12.61
C TYR A 132 -14.10 -18.87 12.99
N SER A 133 -14.50 -19.04 14.26
CA SER A 133 -15.79 -18.54 14.75
C SER A 133 -15.84 -17.01 14.68
N ALA A 134 -14.81 -16.34 15.18
CA ALA A 134 -14.73 -14.88 15.14
C ALA A 134 -14.70 -14.36 13.70
N TRP A 135 -13.93 -15.02 12.82
CA TRP A 135 -13.88 -14.71 11.40
C TRP A 135 -15.24 -14.88 10.72
N ALA A 136 -15.94 -16.00 10.97
CA ALA A 136 -17.25 -16.26 10.40
C ALA A 136 -18.30 -15.25 10.89
N GLN A 137 -18.32 -14.92 12.19
CA GLN A 137 -19.20 -13.90 12.76
C GLN A 137 -18.96 -12.53 12.13
N ARG A 138 -17.70 -12.17 11.88
CA ARG A 138 -17.34 -10.94 11.18
C ARG A 138 -17.91 -10.93 9.76
N LYS A 139 -17.79 -12.02 9.00
CA LYS A 139 -18.37 -12.14 7.65
C LYS A 139 -19.89 -12.00 7.62
N VAL A 140 -20.60 -12.53 8.61
CA VAL A 140 -22.04 -12.30 8.77
C VAL A 140 -22.33 -10.82 9.00
N SER A 141 -21.60 -10.17 9.92
CA SER A 141 -21.80 -8.74 10.21
C SER A 141 -21.50 -7.82 9.01
N GLU A 142 -20.60 -8.24 8.13
CA GLU A 142 -20.22 -7.54 6.90
C GLU A 142 -21.20 -7.79 5.72
N GLY A 143 -22.26 -8.58 5.92
CA GLY A 143 -23.20 -8.98 4.86
C GLY A 143 -22.58 -9.91 3.81
N SER A 144 -21.46 -10.55 4.13
CA SER A 144 -20.69 -11.44 3.24
C SER A 144 -20.88 -12.91 3.61
N GLU A 145 -22.06 -13.26 4.13
CA GLU A 145 -22.36 -14.59 4.66
C GLU A 145 -22.37 -15.70 3.60
N TYR A 146 -22.56 -15.34 2.33
CA TYR A 146 -22.47 -16.27 1.20
C TYR A 146 -21.09 -16.93 1.09
N LEU A 147 -20.02 -16.26 1.56
CA LEU A 147 -18.67 -16.83 1.59
C LEU A 147 -18.54 -18.01 2.56
N LEU A 148 -19.46 -18.15 3.52
CA LEU A 148 -19.40 -19.19 4.54
C LEU A 148 -19.92 -20.54 4.04
N GLU A 149 -20.71 -20.52 2.96
CA GLU A 149 -21.36 -21.71 2.40
C GLU A 149 -20.40 -22.54 1.55
N ASP A 150 -19.40 -21.89 0.94
CA ASP A 150 -18.35 -22.52 0.13
C ASP A 150 -17.14 -22.98 0.97
N ILE A 151 -17.19 -22.81 2.30
CA ILE A 151 -16.09 -23.13 3.21
C ILE A 151 -16.34 -24.45 3.93
N GLY A 152 -15.35 -25.34 3.85
CA GLY A 152 -15.44 -26.70 4.37
C GLY A 152 -15.76 -27.67 3.25
N GLU A 153 -14.73 -28.10 2.52
CA GLU A 153 -14.87 -29.02 1.40
C GLU A 153 -15.38 -30.39 1.88
N SER A 154 -16.36 -30.95 1.15
CA SER A 154 -16.73 -32.36 1.26
C SER A 154 -15.71 -33.21 0.50
N GLY A 155 -14.56 -33.46 1.10
CA GLY A 155 -13.46 -34.14 0.43
C GLY A 155 -12.35 -34.62 1.35
N GLU A 156 -11.41 -35.36 0.78
CA GLU A 156 -10.09 -35.58 1.38
C GLU A 156 -9.20 -34.38 1.03
N MET A 157 -8.43 -33.91 2.03
CA MET A 157 -7.56 -32.75 1.90
C MET A 157 -6.23 -33.05 2.60
N TRP A 158 -5.12 -32.74 1.95
CA TRP A 158 -3.79 -32.88 2.55
C TRP A 158 -2.78 -31.95 1.87
N VAL A 159 -1.54 -31.97 2.36
CA VAL A 159 -0.42 -31.26 1.73
C VAL A 159 0.52 -32.28 1.11
N GLU A 160 0.79 -32.13 -0.18
CA GLU A 160 1.73 -32.96 -0.94
C GLU A 160 3.01 -32.16 -1.23
N PRO A 161 4.21 -32.67 -0.90
CA PRO A 161 5.46 -32.05 -1.32
C PRO A 161 5.68 -32.25 -2.82
N LEU A 162 5.95 -31.18 -3.55
CA LEU A 162 6.21 -31.19 -4.98
C LEU A 162 7.63 -30.72 -5.27
N GLU A 163 8.45 -31.59 -5.86
CA GLU A 163 9.79 -31.23 -6.32
C GLU A 163 9.73 -30.52 -7.68
N VAL A 164 10.42 -29.38 -7.78
CA VAL A 164 10.53 -28.57 -9.00
C VAL A 164 11.99 -28.24 -9.28
N ASP A 165 12.49 -28.66 -10.44
CA ASP A 165 13.84 -28.34 -10.90
C ASP A 165 13.88 -26.98 -11.62
N VAL A 166 14.72 -26.06 -11.13
CA VAL A 166 14.85 -24.69 -11.63
C VAL A 166 16.27 -24.36 -12.07
N GLU A 167 16.39 -23.51 -13.09
CA GLU A 167 17.66 -23.08 -13.70
C GLU A 167 18.29 -21.95 -12.88
N THR A 168 19.61 -22.00 -12.64
CA THR A 168 20.32 -21.03 -11.76
C THR A 168 21.15 -20.00 -12.52
N THR A 169 21.12 -20.00 -13.85
CA THR A 169 21.94 -19.12 -14.69
C THR A 169 21.21 -17.81 -15.00
N VAL A 170 21.61 -16.73 -14.32
CA VAL A 170 21.17 -15.37 -14.64
C VAL A 170 21.82 -14.93 -15.96
N ARG A 171 21.05 -14.86 -17.05
CA ARG A 171 21.49 -14.21 -18.29
C ARG A 171 21.14 -12.73 -18.23
N ALA A 172 22.15 -11.87 -18.17
CA ALA A 172 21.99 -10.43 -18.30
C ALA A 172 21.28 -10.07 -19.61
N LYS A 173 20.07 -9.52 -19.52
CA LYS A 173 19.33 -9.03 -20.67
C LYS A 173 19.96 -7.72 -21.14
N LYS A 174 20.61 -7.74 -22.31
CA LYS A 174 21.12 -6.55 -23.00
C LYS A 174 19.94 -5.59 -23.26
N LYS A 175 19.96 -4.39 -22.69
CA LYS A 175 19.09 -3.29 -23.13
C LYS A 175 19.43 -2.99 -24.59
N SER A 176 18.44 -3.12 -25.47
CA SER A 176 18.58 -2.67 -26.85
C SER A 176 18.47 -1.15 -26.88
N ASP A 177 19.59 -0.50 -27.19
CA ASP A 177 19.65 0.91 -27.57
C ASP A 177 18.84 1.11 -28.85
N ASN A 178 17.76 1.90 -28.76
CA ASN A 178 17.12 2.52 -29.92
C ASN A 178 16.56 3.89 -29.52
N ILE A 179 17.43 4.72 -28.92
CA ILE A 179 17.09 6.09 -28.52
C ILE A 179 17.42 7.11 -29.63
N PHE A 180 18.21 6.74 -30.65
CA PHE A 180 18.74 7.73 -31.61
C PHE A 180 18.09 7.79 -32.99
N ALA A 181 17.20 6.87 -33.37
CA ALA A 181 16.62 6.83 -34.72
C ALA A 181 15.32 7.66 -34.91
N ALA A 182 14.75 8.23 -33.85
CA ALA A 182 13.47 8.97 -33.91
C ALA A 182 13.62 10.50 -33.92
N LEU A 183 14.86 11.02 -33.97
CA LEU A 183 15.12 12.46 -33.80
C LEU A 183 15.00 13.29 -35.08
N PHE A 184 14.89 12.67 -36.26
CA PHE A 184 14.72 13.39 -37.52
C PHE A 184 13.70 12.69 -38.42
N GLY A 185 12.44 13.00 -38.16
CA GLY A 185 11.32 12.72 -39.05
C GLY A 185 10.44 13.96 -39.14
N ASP A 186 10.55 14.68 -40.26
CA ASP A 186 9.63 15.74 -40.65
C ASP A 186 8.24 15.15 -40.96
N GLY A 187 7.20 15.70 -40.34
CA GLY A 187 5.81 15.45 -40.75
C GLY A 187 4.82 15.43 -39.58
N LYS A 188 4.02 16.49 -39.44
CA LYS A 188 2.80 16.62 -38.61
C LYS A 188 2.78 15.69 -37.37
N THR A 189 3.30 16.19 -36.24
CA THR A 189 3.27 15.50 -34.94
C THR A 189 1.89 14.94 -34.61
N SER A 190 1.79 13.61 -34.57
CA SER A 190 0.60 12.90 -34.15
C SER A 190 0.41 13.09 -32.64
N GLY A 191 -0.79 13.46 -32.17
CA GLY A 191 -1.05 13.65 -30.74
C GLY A 191 -0.78 12.38 -29.90
N SER A 192 -0.86 11.21 -30.53
CA SER A 192 -0.47 9.93 -29.91
C SER A 192 1.02 9.85 -29.62
N GLU A 193 1.88 10.35 -30.51
CA GLU A 193 3.33 10.37 -30.29
C GLU A 193 3.70 11.35 -29.17
N GLU A 194 3.05 12.50 -29.14
CA GLU A 194 3.28 13.49 -28.08
C GLU A 194 2.86 12.93 -26.71
N LEU A 195 1.74 12.20 -26.62
CA LEU A 195 1.34 11.47 -25.41
C LEU A 195 2.43 10.50 -24.91
N HIS A 196 3.06 9.75 -25.82
CA HIS A 196 4.17 8.86 -25.45
C HIS A 196 5.44 9.62 -25.04
N LYS A 197 5.71 10.82 -25.59
CA LYS A 197 6.87 11.64 -25.24
C LYS A 197 6.75 12.26 -23.85
N VAL A 198 5.57 12.78 -23.48
CA VAL A 198 5.38 13.58 -22.25
C VAL A 198 4.57 12.89 -21.15
N GLY A 199 3.87 11.81 -21.48
CA GLY A 199 3.02 11.06 -20.56
C GLY A 199 3.46 9.62 -20.33
N GLN A 200 2.69 8.92 -19.49
CA GLN A 200 2.79 7.49 -19.27
C GLN A 200 1.41 6.87 -19.37
N CYS A 201 1.25 5.84 -20.21
CA CYS A 201 0.02 5.07 -20.28
C CYS A 201 -0.10 4.21 -19.02
N LEU A 202 -1.11 4.47 -18.20
CA LEU A 202 -1.32 3.74 -16.95
C LEU A 202 -1.88 2.34 -17.21
N ASP A 203 -2.60 2.12 -18.32
CA ASP A 203 -3.11 0.80 -18.71
C ASP A 203 -1.97 -0.20 -18.97
N ASP A 204 -0.80 0.27 -19.42
CA ASP A 204 0.35 -0.60 -19.72
C ASP A 204 0.95 -1.22 -18.46
N LEU A 205 0.74 -0.58 -17.30
CA LEU A 205 1.19 -1.02 -15.98
C LEU A 205 0.05 -1.63 -15.16
N ALA A 206 -1.15 -1.78 -15.75
CA ALA A 206 -2.36 -2.18 -15.02
C ALA A 206 -2.20 -3.50 -14.27
N SER A 207 -1.45 -4.46 -14.82
CA SER A 207 -1.18 -5.76 -14.19
C SER A 207 -0.42 -5.66 -12.87
N ASP A 208 0.32 -4.57 -12.67
CA ASP A 208 1.26 -4.41 -11.56
C ASP A 208 0.65 -3.59 -10.41
N TYR A 209 -0.51 -2.99 -10.64
CA TYR A 209 -1.21 -2.19 -9.65
C TYR A 209 -1.87 -3.05 -8.59
N PRO A 210 -1.63 -2.77 -7.29
CA PRO A 210 -2.26 -3.50 -6.21
C PRO A 210 -3.75 -3.17 -6.11
N PRO A 211 -4.58 -4.09 -5.59
CA PRO A 211 -5.96 -3.79 -5.30
C PRO A 211 -6.09 -2.73 -4.21
N ALA A 212 -7.05 -1.81 -4.37
CA ALA A 212 -7.39 -0.83 -3.35
C ALA A 212 -8.27 -1.46 -2.26
N ILE A 213 -7.65 -2.24 -1.37
CA ILE A 213 -8.33 -2.97 -0.28
C ILE A 213 -9.08 -1.96 0.61
N GLY A 214 -10.33 -2.28 0.98
CA GLY A 214 -11.19 -1.45 1.82
C GLY A 214 -11.73 -0.18 1.15
N ARG A 215 -11.45 0.03 -0.14
CA ARG A 215 -11.87 1.23 -0.91
C ARG A 215 -12.74 0.90 -2.11
N GLN A 216 -13.35 -0.29 -2.16
CA GLN A 216 -14.12 -0.79 -3.30
C GLN A 216 -15.25 0.15 -3.73
N ARG A 217 -16.02 0.68 -2.77
CA ARG A 217 -17.11 1.63 -3.06
C ARG A 217 -16.63 2.90 -3.76
N LEU A 218 -15.49 3.44 -3.36
CA LEU A 218 -14.90 4.64 -3.97
C LEU A 218 -14.37 4.35 -5.38
N VAL A 219 -13.77 3.18 -5.59
CA VAL A 219 -13.35 2.73 -6.93
C VAL A 219 -14.56 2.60 -7.86
N GLU A 220 -15.65 2.00 -7.39
CA GLU A 220 -16.89 1.83 -8.16
C GLU A 220 -17.59 3.16 -8.47
N GLU A 221 -17.63 4.06 -7.49
CA GLU A 221 -18.14 5.41 -7.70
C GLU A 221 -17.30 6.18 -8.73
N MET A 222 -15.97 6.12 -8.63
CA MET A 222 -15.09 6.74 -9.61
C MET A 222 -15.26 6.17 -11.01
N ASP A 223 -15.33 4.84 -11.15
CA ASP A 223 -15.54 4.19 -12.46
C ASP A 223 -16.89 4.60 -13.06
N ARG A 224 -17.95 4.71 -12.24
CA ARG A 224 -19.26 5.25 -12.68
C ARG A 224 -19.16 6.70 -13.13
N LEU A 225 -18.49 7.57 -12.38
CA LEU A 225 -18.31 8.98 -12.74
C LEU A 225 -17.55 9.15 -14.06
N LEU A 226 -16.48 8.37 -14.26
CA LEU A 226 -15.68 8.40 -15.49
C LEU A 226 -16.41 7.87 -16.73
N GLN A 227 -17.56 7.20 -16.55
CA GLN A 227 -18.39 6.68 -17.64
C GLN A 227 -19.53 7.62 -18.05
N ARG A 228 -19.75 8.72 -17.33
CA ARG A 228 -20.81 9.68 -17.65
C ARG A 228 -20.61 10.32 -19.03
N GLU A 229 -21.72 10.59 -19.71
CA GLU A 229 -21.72 11.23 -21.03
C GLU A 229 -21.32 12.70 -20.99
N ASP A 230 -21.62 13.39 -19.88
CA ASP A 230 -21.25 14.79 -19.67
C ASP A 230 -19.74 15.03 -19.52
N ARG A 231 -18.93 13.97 -19.44
CA ARG A 231 -17.46 14.03 -19.33
C ARG A 231 -16.98 14.99 -18.24
N GLN A 232 -17.77 15.21 -17.19
CA GLN A 232 -17.37 16.06 -16.08
C GLN A 232 -16.08 15.50 -15.49
N GLY A 233 -15.10 16.38 -15.22
CA GLY A 233 -13.83 15.94 -14.65
C GLY A 233 -14.06 15.29 -13.28
N VAL A 234 -13.21 14.35 -12.88
CA VAL A 234 -13.26 13.76 -11.54
C VAL A 234 -12.03 14.21 -10.76
N LEU A 235 -12.26 14.85 -9.61
CA LEU A 235 -11.20 15.27 -8.70
C LEU A 235 -11.30 14.47 -7.40
N ILE A 236 -10.33 13.61 -7.14
CA ILE A 236 -10.23 12.85 -5.91
C ILE A 236 -9.60 13.74 -4.85
N VAL A 237 -10.33 14.02 -3.77
CA VAL A 237 -9.93 14.95 -2.73
C VAL A 237 -9.76 14.23 -1.41
N GLY A 238 -8.60 14.40 -0.77
CA GLY A 238 -8.38 13.86 0.56
C GLY A 238 -6.98 14.16 1.09
N PRO A 239 -6.71 13.86 2.37
CA PRO A 239 -5.43 14.13 2.98
C PRO A 239 -4.24 13.49 2.24
N PRO A 240 -3.01 13.99 2.43
CA PRO A 240 -1.81 13.30 1.98
C PRO A 240 -1.76 11.85 2.50
N ALA A 241 -1.29 10.92 1.67
CA ALA A 241 -1.13 9.50 2.01
C ALA A 241 -2.41 8.69 2.30
N VAL A 242 -3.61 9.24 2.12
CA VAL A 242 -4.88 8.51 2.39
C VAL A 242 -5.19 7.35 1.42
N GLY A 243 -4.45 7.24 0.31
CA GLY A 243 -4.63 6.19 -0.69
C GLY A 243 -5.35 6.61 -1.98
N LYS A 244 -5.38 7.91 -2.30
CA LYS A 244 -5.97 8.45 -3.55
C LYS A 244 -5.42 7.75 -4.80
N THR A 245 -4.09 7.64 -4.92
CA THR A 245 -3.43 6.97 -6.04
C THR A 245 -3.74 5.49 -6.13
N ALA A 246 -3.90 4.80 -5.00
CA ALA A 246 -4.31 3.39 -5.02
C ALA A 246 -5.72 3.21 -5.62
N ILE A 247 -6.65 4.14 -5.33
CA ILE A 247 -7.99 4.14 -5.91
C ILE A 247 -7.92 4.36 -7.44
N VAL A 248 -7.10 5.32 -7.90
CA VAL A 248 -6.84 5.57 -9.34
C VAL A 248 -6.33 4.31 -10.02
N GLN A 249 -5.26 3.72 -9.47
CA GLN A 249 -4.59 2.56 -10.03
C GLN A 249 -5.51 1.34 -10.12
N GLU A 250 -6.28 1.04 -9.07
CA GLU A 250 -7.26 -0.05 -9.08
C GLU A 250 -8.37 0.18 -10.10
N CYS A 251 -8.85 1.42 -10.27
CA CYS A 251 -9.83 1.73 -11.32
C CYS A 251 -9.23 1.55 -12.73
N VAL A 252 -7.98 1.99 -12.95
CA VAL A 252 -7.28 1.76 -14.21
C VAL A 252 -7.16 0.26 -14.48
N ARG A 253 -6.80 -0.54 -13.47
CA ARG A 253 -6.71 -2.00 -13.58
C ARG A 253 -8.04 -2.62 -14.02
N ARG A 254 -9.14 -2.30 -13.34
CA ARG A 254 -10.50 -2.80 -13.69
C ARG A 254 -10.92 -2.39 -15.11
N ARG A 255 -10.62 -1.16 -15.51
CA ARG A 255 -10.90 -0.67 -16.87
C ARG A 255 -10.07 -1.40 -17.92
N ALA A 256 -8.77 -1.56 -17.70
CA ALA A 256 -7.86 -2.27 -18.60
C ALA A 256 -8.30 -3.73 -18.79
N GLU A 257 -8.77 -4.40 -17.73
CA GLU A 257 -9.37 -5.73 -17.80
C GLU A 257 -10.65 -5.75 -18.66
N ARG A 258 -11.57 -4.81 -18.42
CA ARG A 258 -12.82 -4.66 -19.21
C ARG A 258 -12.55 -4.46 -20.69
N PHE A 259 -11.53 -3.68 -21.04
CA PHE A 259 -11.18 -3.37 -22.43
C PHE A 259 -10.20 -4.35 -23.07
N ARG A 260 -9.74 -5.39 -22.35
CA ARG A 260 -8.76 -6.38 -22.85
C ARG A 260 -9.21 -7.11 -24.11
N GLN A 261 -10.53 -7.30 -24.28
CA GLN A 261 -11.10 -8.05 -25.42
C GLN A 261 -11.40 -7.17 -26.65
N ARG A 262 -11.29 -5.84 -26.56
CA ARG A 262 -11.53 -4.95 -27.71
C ARG A 262 -10.25 -4.81 -28.53
N ARG A 263 -10.30 -5.23 -29.81
CA ARG A 263 -9.14 -5.22 -30.71
C ARG A 263 -8.81 -3.85 -31.30
N ASP A 264 -9.77 -2.92 -31.38
CA ASP A 264 -9.56 -1.57 -31.94
C ASP A 264 -9.96 -0.46 -30.96
N GLN A 265 -9.11 0.60 -30.92
CA GLN A 265 -9.37 1.92 -30.31
C GLN A 265 -9.89 1.88 -28.85
N LYS A 266 -9.17 1.19 -27.96
CA LYS A 266 -9.50 1.22 -26.52
C LYS A 266 -9.20 2.61 -25.90
N PRO A 267 -10.15 3.22 -25.16
CA PRO A 267 -9.86 4.41 -24.36
C PRO A 267 -8.87 4.08 -23.24
N GLN A 268 -7.68 4.67 -23.30
CA GLN A 268 -6.62 4.54 -22.30
C GLN A 268 -6.62 5.69 -21.29
N VAL A 269 -5.96 5.46 -20.16
CA VAL A 269 -5.67 6.44 -19.11
C VAL A 269 -4.21 6.84 -19.18
N TRP A 270 -3.95 8.14 -19.28
CA TRP A 270 -2.62 8.71 -19.47
C TRP A 270 -2.26 9.61 -18.31
N TRP A 271 -1.23 9.27 -17.55
CA TRP A 271 -0.64 10.18 -16.58
C TRP A 271 0.19 11.25 -17.30
N LEU A 272 -0.04 12.51 -16.93
CA LEU A 272 0.65 13.66 -17.48
C LEU A 272 1.21 14.52 -16.35
N SER A 273 2.50 14.81 -16.43
CA SER A 273 3.14 15.82 -15.58
C SER A 273 3.07 17.19 -16.29
N PRO A 274 2.53 18.24 -15.64
CA PRO A 274 2.51 19.60 -16.20
C PRO A 274 3.89 20.09 -16.67
N GLN A 275 4.95 19.73 -15.95
CA GLN A 275 6.31 20.16 -16.26
C GLN A 275 6.86 19.50 -17.54
N ARG A 276 6.47 18.25 -17.83
CA ARG A 276 6.92 17.54 -19.04
C ARG A 276 6.30 18.12 -20.31
N LEU A 277 5.12 18.73 -20.23
CA LEU A 277 4.45 19.37 -21.36
C LEU A 277 5.34 20.44 -22.00
N ILE A 278 6.06 21.21 -21.18
CA ILE A 278 6.95 22.30 -21.62
C ILE A 278 8.41 21.86 -21.81
N SER A 279 8.77 20.62 -21.44
CA SER A 279 10.15 20.15 -21.57
C SER A 279 10.59 20.04 -23.05
N GLY A 280 11.83 20.46 -23.33
CA GLY A 280 12.43 20.39 -24.67
C GLY A 280 11.84 21.39 -25.68
N MET A 281 11.08 22.38 -25.22
CA MET A 281 10.38 23.37 -26.06
C MET A 281 11.10 24.71 -25.96
N SER A 282 11.96 25.03 -26.94
CA SER A 282 12.75 26.27 -26.94
C SER A 282 12.04 27.44 -27.63
N TYR A 283 11.01 27.18 -28.44
CA TYR A 283 10.33 28.21 -29.23
C TYR A 283 8.93 28.52 -28.72
N LEU A 284 8.54 29.80 -28.80
CA LEU A 284 7.23 30.30 -28.40
C LEU A 284 6.10 29.55 -29.13
N GLY A 285 5.08 29.09 -28.40
CA GLY A 285 3.89 28.43 -28.96
C GLY A 285 4.05 26.93 -29.31
N GLN A 286 5.25 26.35 -29.26
CA GLN A 286 5.41 24.91 -29.54
C GLN A 286 4.74 24.04 -28.48
N TRP A 287 4.87 24.41 -27.20
CA TRP A 287 4.23 23.68 -26.11
C TRP A 287 2.70 23.72 -26.22
N GLU A 288 2.14 24.84 -26.72
CA GLU A 288 0.70 25.00 -26.97
C GLU A 288 0.23 24.05 -28.07
N GLN A 289 0.98 23.96 -29.19
CA GLN A 289 0.66 23.04 -30.27
C GLN A 289 0.72 21.57 -29.83
N ARG A 290 1.72 21.19 -29.02
CA ARG A 290 1.78 19.87 -28.39
C ARG A 290 0.55 19.63 -27.52
N TRP A 291 0.23 20.58 -26.65
CA TRP A 291 -0.89 20.44 -25.71
C TRP A 291 -2.23 20.33 -26.43
N LEU A 292 -2.46 21.15 -27.46
CA LEU A 292 -3.63 21.06 -28.34
C LEU A 292 -3.70 19.72 -29.08
N SER A 293 -2.56 19.21 -29.55
CA SER A 293 -2.49 17.93 -30.26
C SER A 293 -2.85 16.76 -29.33
N ILE A 294 -2.36 16.79 -28.09
CA ILE A 294 -2.72 15.83 -27.05
C ILE A 294 -4.22 15.91 -26.74
N LEU A 295 -4.76 17.11 -26.47
CA LEU A 295 -6.19 17.27 -26.14
C LEU A 295 -7.12 16.82 -27.28
N ARG A 296 -6.75 17.09 -28.54
CA ARG A 296 -7.52 16.64 -29.72
C ARG A 296 -7.46 15.13 -29.87
N GLU A 297 -6.29 14.52 -29.69
CA GLU A 297 -6.15 13.06 -29.73
C GLU A 297 -6.96 12.40 -28.61
N SER A 298 -6.87 12.93 -27.38
CA SER A 298 -7.65 12.45 -26.24
C SER A 298 -9.14 12.59 -26.46
N ALA A 299 -9.61 13.69 -27.05
CA ALA A 299 -11.02 13.86 -27.41
C ALA A 299 -11.48 12.86 -28.48
N LYS A 300 -10.62 12.56 -29.46
CA LYS A 300 -10.90 11.62 -30.55
C LYS A 300 -10.95 10.17 -30.09
N ARG A 301 -10.01 9.76 -29.23
CA ARG A 301 -9.89 8.38 -28.71
C ARG A 301 -10.55 8.17 -27.35
N ASP A 302 -11.20 9.20 -26.84
CA ASP A 302 -11.93 9.18 -25.57
C ASP A 302 -11.02 8.85 -24.37
N HIS A 303 -9.73 9.20 -24.48
CA HIS A 303 -8.73 8.98 -23.44
C HIS A 303 -9.05 9.77 -22.16
N ILE A 304 -8.65 9.22 -21.02
CA ILE A 304 -8.69 9.90 -19.73
C ILE A 304 -7.30 10.48 -19.48
N LEU A 305 -7.22 11.79 -19.27
CA LEU A 305 -5.98 12.45 -18.86
C LEU A 305 -5.94 12.53 -17.33
N TYR A 306 -4.93 11.93 -16.74
CA TYR A 306 -4.73 11.84 -15.30
C TYR A 306 -3.63 12.80 -14.82
N PHE A 307 -3.94 13.59 -13.78
CA PHE A 307 -3.02 14.56 -13.16
C PHE A 307 -2.91 14.34 -11.64
N ASP A 308 -1.70 14.16 -11.14
CA ASP A 308 -1.37 14.19 -9.70
C ASP A 308 -1.14 15.63 -9.19
N ASP A 309 -0.86 16.56 -10.08
CA ASP A 309 -0.76 18.00 -9.80
C ASP A 309 -1.54 18.83 -10.83
N LEU A 310 -2.84 19.01 -10.59
CA LEU A 310 -3.68 19.83 -11.46
C LEU A 310 -3.33 21.33 -11.36
N VAL A 311 -2.85 21.79 -10.20
CA VAL A 311 -2.51 23.20 -9.97
C VAL A 311 -1.26 23.61 -10.75
N GLY A 312 -0.34 22.67 -10.98
CA GLY A 312 0.83 22.88 -11.84
C GLY A 312 0.50 23.30 -13.28
N LEU A 313 -0.71 23.04 -13.78
CA LEU A 313 -1.12 23.49 -15.11
C LEU A 313 -1.22 25.02 -15.25
N PHE A 314 -1.40 25.75 -14.14
CA PHE A 314 -1.45 27.22 -14.16
C PHE A 314 -0.06 27.86 -14.29
N THR A 315 1.00 27.13 -13.95
CA THR A 315 2.38 27.59 -14.10
C THR A 315 3.01 27.05 -15.37
N ALA A 316 2.60 25.85 -15.81
CA ALA A 316 3.05 25.27 -17.07
C ALA A 316 2.65 26.15 -18.27
N GLY A 317 3.65 26.53 -19.06
CA GLY A 317 3.48 27.31 -20.29
C GLY A 317 3.69 28.82 -20.12
N ARG A 318 3.76 29.31 -18.88
CA ARG A 318 4.06 30.71 -18.60
C ARG A 318 5.53 31.03 -18.84
N THR A 319 5.79 32.03 -19.66
CA THR A 319 7.11 32.61 -19.89
C THR A 319 7.09 34.10 -19.56
N GLN A 320 8.24 34.78 -19.61
CA GLN A 320 8.26 36.25 -19.42
C GLN A 320 7.41 36.98 -20.48
N ASP A 321 7.31 36.40 -21.68
CA ASP A 321 6.63 37.02 -22.84
C ASP A 321 5.21 36.48 -23.09
N SER A 322 4.79 35.39 -22.44
CA SER A 322 3.43 34.82 -22.58
C SER A 322 2.82 34.48 -21.23
N SER A 323 1.62 34.99 -20.99
CA SER A 323 0.84 34.73 -19.77
C SER A 323 -0.06 33.50 -19.86
N LEU A 324 -0.24 32.93 -21.06
CA LEU A 324 -1.11 31.78 -21.34
C LEU A 324 -0.56 30.54 -20.63
N SER A 325 -1.43 29.83 -19.92
CA SER A 325 -1.09 28.59 -19.23
C SER A 325 -1.76 27.37 -19.87
N ALA A 326 -1.24 26.18 -19.59
CA ALA A 326 -1.87 24.93 -20.02
C ALA A 326 -3.30 24.78 -19.47
N ALA A 327 -3.57 25.35 -18.29
CA ALA A 327 -4.90 25.40 -17.69
C ALA A 327 -5.90 26.23 -18.53
N ASP A 328 -5.45 27.35 -19.11
CA ASP A 328 -6.31 28.21 -19.94
C ASP A 328 -6.75 27.50 -21.23
N VAL A 329 -5.84 26.75 -21.86
CA VAL A 329 -6.15 25.92 -23.03
C VAL A 329 -7.09 24.77 -22.67
N LEU A 330 -6.85 24.11 -21.53
CA LEU A 330 -7.71 23.03 -21.04
C LEU A 330 -9.15 23.49 -20.76
N ARG A 331 -9.32 24.73 -20.27
CA ARG A 331 -10.63 25.31 -19.93
C ARG A 331 -11.62 25.22 -21.10
N GLY A 332 -11.17 25.50 -22.33
CA GLY A 332 -12.01 25.40 -23.53
C GLY A 332 -12.53 23.98 -23.78
N PHE A 333 -11.66 22.98 -23.70
CA PHE A 333 -12.02 21.58 -23.94
C PHE A 333 -12.92 21.00 -22.84
N LEU A 334 -12.77 21.45 -21.59
CA LEU A 334 -13.64 21.08 -20.48
C LEU A 334 -15.02 21.75 -20.59
N ALA A 335 -15.08 23.03 -20.99
CA ALA A 335 -16.33 23.73 -21.19
C ALA A 335 -17.18 23.10 -22.31
N GLU A 336 -16.52 22.57 -23.35
CA GLU A 336 -17.14 21.86 -24.48
C GLU A 336 -17.39 20.37 -24.20
N HIS A 337 -17.08 19.85 -23.00
CA HIS A 337 -17.22 18.44 -22.64
C HIS A 337 -16.50 17.47 -23.61
N ARG A 338 -15.33 17.87 -24.12
CA ARG A 338 -14.60 17.11 -25.15
C ARG A 338 -13.61 16.10 -24.61
N VAL A 339 -13.08 16.32 -23.42
CA VAL A 339 -12.03 15.50 -22.81
C VAL A 339 -12.45 15.02 -21.43
N ARG A 340 -12.00 13.83 -21.02
CA ARG A 340 -12.15 13.35 -19.65
C ARG A 340 -10.89 13.57 -18.85
N ILE A 341 -11.02 14.23 -17.71
CA ILE A 341 -9.92 14.50 -16.79
C ILE A 341 -10.17 13.76 -15.48
N LEU A 342 -9.14 13.09 -14.99
CA LEU A 342 -9.06 12.55 -13.64
C LEU A 342 -7.92 13.27 -12.93
N ALA A 343 -8.11 13.69 -11.69
CA ALA A 343 -7.04 14.32 -10.95
C ALA A 343 -7.09 14.00 -9.46
N GLU A 344 -5.93 14.05 -8.81
CA GLU A 344 -5.81 13.98 -7.35
C GLU A 344 -5.57 15.36 -6.76
N SER A 345 -6.07 15.57 -5.53
CA SER A 345 -5.86 16.82 -4.81
C SER A 345 -5.92 16.63 -3.30
N THR A 346 -5.21 17.48 -2.57
CA THR A 346 -5.48 17.74 -1.15
C THR A 346 -6.53 18.82 -1.00
N ALA A 347 -7.06 19.01 0.23
CA ALA A 347 -8.01 20.09 0.50
C ALA A 347 -7.40 21.48 0.24
N GLU A 348 -6.10 21.62 0.54
CA GLU A 348 -5.33 22.85 0.33
C GLU A 348 -5.14 23.13 -1.16
N GLN A 349 -4.78 22.12 -1.95
CA GLN A 349 -4.66 22.25 -3.41
C GLN A 349 -6.01 22.58 -4.06
N LEU A 350 -7.12 21.97 -3.61
CA LEU A 350 -8.46 22.34 -4.06
C LEU A 350 -8.80 23.80 -3.71
N ALA A 351 -8.43 24.28 -2.53
CA ALA A 351 -8.62 25.68 -2.14
C ALA A 351 -7.80 26.64 -3.02
N VAL A 352 -6.57 26.26 -3.41
CA VAL A 352 -5.77 27.01 -4.38
C VAL A 352 -6.43 27.01 -5.75
N LEU A 353 -6.87 25.85 -6.25
CA LEU A 353 -7.58 25.71 -7.52
C LEU A 353 -8.81 26.62 -7.57
N ARG A 354 -9.67 26.59 -6.55
CA ARG A 354 -10.87 27.43 -6.47
C ARG A 354 -10.57 28.93 -6.40
N ARG A 355 -9.50 29.31 -5.71
CA ARG A 355 -9.05 30.72 -5.64
C ARG A 355 -8.50 31.22 -6.96
N ARG A 356 -7.80 30.36 -7.71
CA ARG A 356 -7.20 30.69 -9.00
C ARG A 356 -8.23 30.73 -10.11
N ASP A 357 -9.09 29.72 -10.17
CA ASP A 357 -10.10 29.57 -11.22
C ASP A 357 -11.29 28.75 -10.70
N ARG A 358 -12.30 29.45 -10.19
CA ARG A 358 -13.54 28.84 -9.73
C ARG A 358 -14.30 28.14 -10.85
N ALA A 359 -14.31 28.71 -12.06
CA ALA A 359 -15.05 28.16 -13.18
C ALA A 359 -14.47 26.82 -13.63
N LEU A 360 -13.14 26.66 -13.62
CA LEU A 360 -12.48 25.38 -13.85
C LEU A 360 -12.79 24.39 -12.72
N ALA A 361 -12.70 24.82 -11.46
CA ALA A 361 -12.96 23.95 -10.30
C ALA A 361 -14.39 23.37 -10.32
N ASP A 362 -15.38 24.17 -10.72
CA ASP A 362 -16.79 23.77 -10.81
C ASP A 362 -17.04 22.74 -11.94
N ARG A 363 -16.07 22.52 -12.85
CA ARG A 363 -16.13 21.46 -13.88
C ARG A 363 -15.68 20.09 -13.37
N PHE A 364 -15.30 19.97 -12.10
CA PHE A 364 -14.94 18.72 -11.47
C PHE A 364 -16.01 18.24 -10.50
N HIS A 365 -16.38 16.97 -10.61
CA HIS A 365 -17.05 16.23 -9.56
C HIS A 365 -16.03 15.87 -8.48
N LEU A 366 -16.33 16.18 -7.22
CA LEU A 366 -15.44 15.93 -6.10
C LEU A 366 -15.73 14.56 -5.49
N LEU A 367 -14.75 13.67 -5.52
CA LEU A 367 -14.79 12.38 -4.84
C LEU A 367 -13.93 12.44 -3.57
N TYR A 368 -14.58 12.52 -2.41
CA TYR A 368 -13.87 12.64 -1.13
C TYR A 368 -13.40 11.29 -0.60
N VAL A 369 -12.13 11.23 -0.19
CA VAL A 369 -11.52 10.03 0.39
C VAL A 369 -11.30 10.26 1.89
N PRO A 370 -12.08 9.60 2.76
CA PRO A 370 -11.94 9.78 4.21
C PRO A 370 -10.66 9.14 4.72
N SER A 371 -10.06 9.72 5.75
CA SER A 371 -8.95 9.12 6.51
C SER A 371 -9.43 7.89 7.27
N LEU A 372 -8.52 6.93 7.49
CA LEU A 372 -8.78 5.75 8.31
C LEU A 372 -8.21 5.96 9.72
N SER A 373 -8.86 5.33 10.71
CA SER A 373 -8.27 5.16 12.04
C SER A 373 -7.06 4.24 11.97
N ALA A 374 -6.19 4.25 13.00
CA ALA A 374 -5.08 3.32 13.08
C ALA A 374 -5.55 1.85 13.08
N GLU A 375 -6.66 1.56 13.77
CA GLU A 375 -7.26 0.24 13.84
C GLU A 375 -7.74 -0.25 12.46
N ASP A 376 -8.49 0.58 11.73
CA ASP A 376 -9.00 0.25 10.39
C ASP A 376 -7.89 0.15 9.34
N ALA A 377 -6.80 0.88 9.55
CA ALA A 377 -5.66 0.89 8.65
C ALA A 377 -4.72 -0.30 8.87
N LEU A 378 -4.68 -0.91 10.05
CA LEU A 378 -3.76 -1.99 10.38
C LEU A 378 -3.85 -3.18 9.39
N PRO A 379 -5.04 -3.74 9.08
CA PRO A 379 -5.15 -4.82 8.10
C PRO A 379 -4.63 -4.43 6.70
N LEU A 380 -4.86 -3.18 6.29
CA LEU A 380 -4.38 -2.66 5.00
C LEU A 380 -2.87 -2.51 4.98
N THR A 381 -2.30 -2.01 6.07
CA THR A 381 -0.85 -1.89 6.24
C THR A 381 -0.18 -3.26 6.24
N ILE A 382 -0.77 -4.28 6.89
CA ILE A 382 -0.26 -5.66 6.86
C ILE A 382 -0.27 -6.21 5.43
N ALA A 383 -1.39 -6.08 4.71
CA ALA A 383 -1.47 -6.54 3.32
C ALA A 383 -0.44 -5.85 2.42
N ALA A 384 -0.28 -4.53 2.57
CA ALA A 384 0.73 -3.77 1.83
C ALA A 384 2.16 -4.14 2.25
N ALA A 385 2.41 -4.42 3.53
CA ALA A 385 3.70 -4.89 4.02
C ALA A 385 4.06 -6.23 3.38
N GLN A 386 3.16 -7.22 3.37
CA GLN A 386 3.37 -8.52 2.70
C GLN A 386 3.72 -8.36 1.22
N GLU A 387 3.09 -7.41 0.54
CA GLU A 387 3.41 -7.11 -0.85
C GLU A 387 4.81 -6.45 -0.99
N ILE A 388 5.19 -5.58 -0.05
CA ILE A 388 6.54 -5.03 0.04
C ILE A 388 7.56 -6.13 0.32
N GLU A 389 7.27 -7.09 1.20
CA GLU A 389 8.16 -8.23 1.48
C GLU A 389 8.38 -9.06 0.21
N THR A 390 7.29 -9.36 -0.50
CA THR A 390 7.33 -10.12 -1.76
C THR A 390 8.14 -9.42 -2.86
N ARG A 391 8.16 -8.08 -2.87
CA ARG A 391 8.94 -7.29 -3.84
C ARG A 391 10.39 -7.05 -3.41
N SER A 392 10.61 -6.76 -2.13
CA SER A 392 11.91 -6.34 -1.59
C SER A 392 12.79 -7.52 -1.15
N GLY A 393 12.20 -8.70 -0.95
CA GLY A 393 12.88 -9.87 -0.42
C GLY A 393 13.22 -9.79 1.08
N ARG A 394 12.72 -8.78 1.78
CA ARG A 394 12.97 -8.52 3.21
C ARG A 394 11.68 -8.67 3.98
N TYR A 395 11.75 -9.20 5.20
CA TYR A 395 10.55 -9.53 5.97
C TYR A 395 10.41 -8.64 7.20
N PHE A 396 9.19 -8.30 7.59
CA PHE A 396 8.89 -7.58 8.81
C PHE A 396 8.71 -8.57 9.96
N HIS A 397 9.35 -8.32 11.10
CA HIS A 397 9.01 -9.02 12.33
C HIS A 397 7.54 -8.70 12.71
N PRO A 398 6.75 -9.65 13.25
CA PRO A 398 5.31 -9.43 13.48
C PRO A 398 4.98 -8.23 14.38
N GLU A 399 5.85 -7.86 15.31
CA GLU A 399 5.66 -6.69 16.19
C GLU A 399 5.94 -5.35 15.49
N THR A 400 6.66 -5.37 14.37
CA THR A 400 7.15 -4.19 13.67
C THR A 400 6.02 -3.37 13.05
N ILE A 401 5.00 -4.02 12.46
CA ILE A 401 3.88 -3.30 11.83
C ILE A 401 3.02 -2.56 12.88
N PRO A 402 2.58 -3.18 14.00
CA PRO A 402 1.93 -2.44 15.08
C PRO A 402 2.80 -1.29 15.64
N LEU A 403 4.11 -1.50 15.76
CA LEU A 403 5.03 -0.47 16.23
C LEU A 403 5.11 0.72 15.26
N ILE A 404 5.23 0.45 13.95
CA ILE A 404 5.16 1.46 12.89
C ILE A 404 3.86 2.25 12.98
N MET A 405 2.72 1.55 13.11
CA MET A 405 1.41 2.18 13.23
C MET A 405 1.36 3.16 14.40
N ARG A 406 1.77 2.73 15.59
CA ARG A 406 1.81 3.57 16.80
C ARG A 406 2.71 4.79 16.65
N HIS A 407 3.90 4.62 16.08
CA HIS A 407 4.81 5.75 15.83
C HIS A 407 4.24 6.73 14.81
N GLN A 408 3.69 6.24 13.71
CA GLN A 408 3.12 7.09 12.66
C GLN A 408 1.87 7.85 13.12
N GLU A 409 1.11 7.28 14.06
CA GLU A 409 0.01 7.99 14.71
C GLU A 409 0.49 9.17 15.55
N THR A 410 1.61 8.99 16.27
CA THR A 410 2.16 9.99 17.18
C THR A 410 2.96 11.08 16.47
N PHE A 411 3.79 10.71 15.49
CA PHE A 411 4.82 11.59 14.91
C PHE A 411 4.50 12.16 13.54
N ALA A 412 3.49 11.62 12.84
CA ALA A 412 3.08 12.10 11.53
C ALA A 412 1.56 12.39 11.47
N PRO A 413 1.03 13.31 12.29
CA PRO A 413 -0.40 13.62 12.34
C PRO A 413 -0.91 14.35 11.08
N ASP A 414 -0.02 15.03 10.35
CA ASP A 414 -0.31 15.75 9.10
C ASP A 414 -0.52 14.81 7.90
N ARG A 415 -0.19 13.53 8.06
CA ARG A 415 -0.34 12.50 7.03
C ARG A 415 -1.38 11.47 7.46
N ALA A 416 -2.17 10.97 6.51
CA ALA A 416 -3.20 9.99 6.78
C ALA A 416 -2.71 8.55 6.65
N PHE A 417 -3.36 7.66 7.40
CA PHE A 417 -3.30 6.23 7.16
C PHE A 417 -4.13 5.84 5.91
N PRO A 418 -3.78 4.73 5.23
CA PRO A 418 -2.69 3.80 5.58
C PRO A 418 -1.32 4.22 5.01
N GLY A 419 -1.26 5.21 4.11
CA GLY A 419 -0.07 5.48 3.32
C GLY A 419 1.16 5.89 4.14
N LYS A 420 1.00 6.63 5.26
CA LYS A 420 2.14 6.99 6.11
C LYS A 420 2.86 5.77 6.71
N ALA A 421 2.10 4.74 7.10
CA ALA A 421 2.67 3.48 7.58
C ALA A 421 3.32 2.67 6.45
N ILE A 422 2.64 2.57 5.31
CA ILE A 422 3.16 1.86 4.13
C ILE A 422 4.46 2.49 3.64
N GLU A 423 4.56 3.82 3.65
CA GLU A 423 5.78 4.53 3.29
C GLU A 423 6.92 4.28 4.28
N MET A 424 6.62 4.24 5.58
CA MET A 424 7.60 3.84 6.59
C MET A 424 8.08 2.40 6.34
N CYS A 425 7.18 1.47 6.03
CA CYS A 425 7.53 0.09 5.64
C CYS A 425 8.47 0.06 4.43
N LYS A 426 8.17 0.83 3.37
CA LYS A 426 9.02 0.95 2.18
C LYS A 426 10.38 1.56 2.49
N THR A 427 10.45 2.52 3.41
CA THR A 427 11.70 3.16 3.81
C THR A 427 12.56 2.17 4.60
N LEU A 428 11.99 1.49 5.60
CA LEU A 428 12.70 0.50 6.41
C LEU A 428 13.28 -0.63 5.56
N THR A 429 12.51 -1.14 4.59
CA THR A 429 12.99 -2.18 3.67
C THR A 429 14.06 -1.72 2.68
N LYS A 430 14.25 -0.41 2.45
CA LYS A 430 15.41 0.07 1.68
C LYS A 430 16.70 0.01 2.48
N HIS A 431 16.63 0.11 3.80
CA HIS A 431 17.79 0.18 4.69
C HIS A 431 18.10 -1.12 5.42
N ALA A 432 17.12 -2.03 5.55
CA ALA A 432 17.33 -3.34 6.15
C ALA A 432 18.18 -4.26 5.25
N THR A 433 18.93 -5.18 5.86
CA THR A 433 19.64 -6.24 5.15
C THR A 433 18.68 -7.37 4.80
N ASP A 434 18.16 -8.07 5.80
CA ASP A 434 17.32 -9.27 5.62
C ASP A 434 15.94 -9.14 6.29
N TYR A 435 15.88 -8.56 7.49
CA TYR A 435 14.64 -8.41 8.27
C TYR A 435 14.49 -6.99 8.81
N VAL A 436 13.24 -6.54 8.94
CA VAL A 436 12.86 -5.31 9.62
C VAL A 436 12.32 -5.68 10.99
N ASP A 437 13.17 -5.50 12.00
CA ASP A 437 12.85 -5.70 13.40
C ASP A 437 12.51 -4.38 14.10
N ARG A 438 12.28 -4.48 15.41
CA ARG A 438 12.04 -3.34 16.29
C ARG A 438 13.19 -2.32 16.20
N ASP A 439 14.44 -2.75 16.29
CA ASP A 439 15.61 -1.86 16.28
C ASP A 439 15.71 -1.08 14.97
N SER A 440 15.35 -1.69 13.85
CA SER A 440 15.26 -1.01 12.55
C SER A 440 14.26 0.15 12.57
N VAL A 441 13.08 -0.06 13.17
CA VAL A 441 12.06 0.99 13.33
C VAL A 441 12.57 2.11 14.22
N LEU A 442 13.11 1.76 15.39
CA LEU A 442 13.62 2.72 16.37
C LEU A 442 14.78 3.54 15.82
N SER A 443 15.70 2.91 15.10
CA SER A 443 16.83 3.57 14.44
C SER A 443 16.35 4.63 13.45
N LEU A 444 15.38 4.27 12.59
CA LEU A 444 14.80 5.20 11.61
C LEU A 444 14.02 6.34 12.29
N VAL A 445 13.20 6.03 13.30
CA VAL A 445 12.48 7.04 14.08
C VAL A 445 13.45 7.96 14.80
N GLY A 446 14.53 7.41 15.37
CA GLY A 446 15.57 8.19 16.04
C GLY A 446 16.31 9.14 15.11
N THR A 447 16.45 8.79 13.82
CA THR A 447 16.99 9.72 12.83
C THR A 447 16.01 10.81 12.44
N GLN A 448 14.70 10.54 12.48
CA GLN A 448 13.65 11.48 12.08
C GLN A 448 13.21 12.43 13.20
N VAL A 449 13.18 11.95 14.44
CA VAL A 449 12.61 12.65 15.60
C VAL A 449 13.69 13.06 16.62
N GLY A 450 14.91 12.52 16.48
CA GLY A 450 16.01 12.68 17.43
C GLY A 450 16.19 11.43 18.30
N ALA A 451 17.42 10.90 18.36
CA ALA A 451 17.74 9.62 19.00
C ALA A 451 17.35 9.54 20.50
N GLN A 452 17.19 10.69 21.17
CA GLN A 452 16.81 10.77 22.59
C GLN A 452 15.31 10.52 22.82
N LEU A 453 14.47 10.86 21.84
CA LEU A 453 13.02 10.69 21.94
C LEU A 453 12.62 9.21 21.75
N THR A 454 13.35 8.46 20.94
CA THR A 454 13.20 7.00 20.79
C THR A 454 13.57 6.25 22.07
N LEU A 455 14.66 6.64 22.75
CA LEU A 455 15.07 6.06 24.04
C LEU A 455 14.03 6.33 25.15
N LEU A 456 13.35 7.49 25.10
CA LEU A 456 12.24 7.83 26.00
C LEU A 456 10.98 6.99 25.77
N LEU A 457 10.73 6.54 24.54
CA LEU A 457 9.57 5.73 24.16
C LEU A 457 9.79 4.23 24.42
N ASP A 458 11.02 3.76 24.21
CA ASP A 458 11.44 2.39 24.46
C ASP A 458 12.18 2.27 25.79
N GLY A 459 11.42 2.40 26.88
CA GLY A 459 11.78 1.78 28.16
C GLY A 459 13.04 2.27 28.86
N LEU A 460 13.60 3.43 28.51
CA LEU A 460 14.63 4.10 29.33
C LEU A 460 14.06 5.40 29.91
N GLY A 461 13.92 5.57 31.22
CA GLY A 461 14.24 4.64 32.30
C GLY A 461 14.18 5.43 33.60
N ASN A 462 13.16 5.18 34.45
CA ASN A 462 13.02 5.78 35.77
C ASN A 462 12.93 7.34 35.77
N GLN A 463 11.92 7.89 36.44
CA GLN A 463 11.76 9.33 36.67
C GLN A 463 13.07 10.03 37.09
N GLN A 464 13.95 9.34 37.80
CA GLN A 464 15.26 9.82 38.24
C GLN A 464 16.24 10.10 37.08
N ALA A 465 16.23 9.34 35.98
CA ALA A 465 17.14 9.64 34.87
C ALA A 465 16.73 10.93 34.13
N ILE A 466 15.42 11.12 33.94
CA ILE A 466 14.86 12.34 33.34
C ILE A 466 15.14 13.55 34.23
N GLN A 467 14.92 13.40 35.54
CA GLN A 467 15.24 14.43 36.52
C GLN A 467 16.75 14.75 36.56
N ALA A 468 17.61 13.74 36.48
CA ALA A 468 19.06 13.94 36.45
C ALA A 468 19.52 14.66 35.17
N ALA A 469 18.96 14.33 34.01
CA ALA A 469 19.28 14.99 32.75
C ALA A 469 18.86 16.47 32.76
N LEU A 470 17.64 16.76 33.21
CA LEU A 470 17.15 18.15 33.36
C LEU A 470 17.93 18.91 34.43
N GLY A 471 18.27 18.25 35.54
CA GLY A 471 19.02 18.84 36.66
C GLY A 471 20.47 19.22 36.34
N ARG A 472 21.05 18.70 35.24
CA ARG A 472 22.36 19.15 34.72
C ARG A 472 22.29 20.53 34.07
N GLN A 473 21.13 20.94 33.57
CA GLN A 473 20.95 22.21 32.85
C GLN A 473 20.16 23.23 33.67
N VAL A 474 19.18 22.77 34.44
CA VAL A 474 18.34 23.59 35.30
C VAL A 474 18.76 23.34 36.75
N ILE A 475 19.53 24.26 37.34
CA ILE A 475 20.07 24.10 38.70
C ILE A 475 19.17 24.81 39.72
N GLY A 476 18.93 24.17 40.86
CA GLY A 476 18.23 24.78 42.00
C GLY A 476 16.71 24.89 41.86
N GLN A 477 16.09 24.22 40.87
CA GLN A 477 14.65 24.27 40.62
C GLN A 477 13.98 22.87 40.67
N PRO A 478 13.99 22.17 41.82
CA PRO A 478 13.50 20.79 41.91
C PRO A 478 12.03 20.63 41.49
N ALA A 479 11.17 21.59 41.84
CA ALA A 479 9.75 21.57 41.47
C ALA A 479 9.54 21.73 39.95
N ALA A 480 10.33 22.58 39.29
CA ALA A 480 10.26 22.73 37.84
C ALA A 480 10.75 21.47 37.13
N ILE A 481 11.87 20.88 37.58
CA ILE A 481 12.42 19.63 37.05
C ILE A 481 11.40 18.49 37.20
N GLU A 482 10.71 18.39 38.34
CA GLU A 482 9.68 17.38 38.56
C GLU A 482 8.48 17.57 37.61
N ALA A 483 7.98 18.80 37.47
CA ALA A 483 6.87 19.11 36.57
C ALA A 483 7.21 18.78 35.10
N LEU A 484 8.42 19.17 34.66
CA LEU A 484 8.92 18.84 33.32
C LEU A 484 9.06 17.33 33.12
N SER A 485 9.62 16.63 34.11
CA SER A 485 9.79 15.18 34.07
C SER A 485 8.45 14.45 33.99
N ARG A 486 7.43 14.90 34.73
CA ARG A 486 6.06 14.34 34.66
C ARG A 486 5.44 14.51 33.27
N THR A 487 5.70 15.62 32.59
CA THR A 487 5.23 15.85 31.21
C THR A 487 5.89 14.86 30.25
N VAL A 488 7.21 14.66 30.36
CA VAL A 488 7.96 13.70 29.55
C VAL A 488 7.52 12.25 29.81
N ILE A 489 7.24 11.89 31.07
CA ILE A 489 6.74 10.55 31.44
C ILE A 489 5.31 10.32 30.92
N ARG A 490 4.43 11.32 31.04
CA ARG A 490 3.07 11.23 30.51
C ARG A 490 3.09 11.03 28.99
N TYR A 491 4.03 11.71 28.34
CA TYR A 491 4.30 11.55 26.93
C TYR A 491 4.79 10.13 26.59
N SER A 492 5.80 9.62 27.30
CA SER A 492 6.32 8.26 27.03
C SER A 492 5.29 7.16 27.28
N GLN A 493 4.37 7.35 28.23
CA GLN A 493 3.31 6.39 28.54
C GLN A 493 2.09 6.46 27.60
N HIS A 494 2.06 7.39 26.63
CA HIS A 494 0.96 7.56 25.69
C HIS A 494 -0.43 7.73 26.36
N LEU A 495 -0.47 8.28 27.58
CA LEU A 495 -1.71 8.46 28.35
C LEU A 495 -2.49 9.73 27.92
N GLN A 496 -2.50 10.07 26.63
CA GLN A 496 -3.08 11.31 26.14
C GLN A 496 -4.11 11.14 25.02
N PRO A 497 -5.16 11.98 25.03
CA PRO A 497 -6.08 12.11 23.90
C PRO A 497 -5.35 12.58 22.63
N PRO A 498 -5.64 11.99 21.46
CA PRO A 498 -4.97 12.31 20.18
C PRO A 498 -5.23 13.74 19.68
N ASP A 499 -6.19 14.46 20.25
CA ASP A 499 -6.62 15.80 19.89
C ASP A 499 -6.01 16.91 20.77
N ARG A 500 -5.07 16.58 21.66
CA ARG A 500 -4.46 17.54 22.61
C ARG A 500 -2.95 17.65 22.47
N PRO A 501 -2.37 18.84 22.70
CA PRO A 501 -0.91 19.00 22.72
C PRO A 501 -0.27 18.13 23.81
N LEU A 502 0.97 17.69 23.55
CA LEU A 502 1.76 16.77 24.40
C LEU A 502 1.88 17.24 25.85
N GLY A 503 1.82 18.55 26.06
CA GLY A 503 1.70 19.18 27.36
C GLY A 503 1.62 20.69 27.17
N VAL A 504 0.80 21.34 27.99
CA VAL A 504 0.79 22.81 28.08
C VAL A 504 1.51 23.17 29.36
N LEU A 505 2.68 23.79 29.22
CA LEU A 505 3.52 24.22 30.33
C LEU A 505 3.48 25.75 30.43
N LEU A 506 3.16 26.26 31.62
CA LEU A 506 3.26 27.68 31.94
C LEU A 506 4.38 27.86 32.96
N LEU A 507 5.54 28.36 32.50
CA LEU A 507 6.70 28.62 33.34
C LEU A 507 6.59 30.02 33.96
N LEU A 508 6.36 30.09 35.27
CA LEU A 508 6.17 31.35 36.02
C LEU A 508 7.37 31.64 36.94
N GLY A 509 7.69 32.92 37.11
CA GLY A 509 8.74 33.39 38.02
C GLY A 509 9.35 34.73 37.63
N PRO A 510 10.23 35.31 38.47
CA PRO A 510 10.93 36.57 38.20
C PRO A 510 11.82 36.53 36.95
N THR A 511 12.20 37.69 36.40
CA THR A 511 13.16 37.75 35.29
C THR A 511 14.53 37.18 35.69
N GLY A 512 15.19 36.45 34.79
CA GLY A 512 16.54 35.91 35.01
C GLY A 512 16.63 34.58 35.79
N VAL A 513 15.52 34.02 36.27
CA VAL A 513 15.54 32.77 37.09
C VAL A 513 15.63 31.47 36.28
N GLY A 514 15.82 31.55 34.96
CA GLY A 514 16.00 30.36 34.11
C GLY A 514 14.73 29.79 33.47
N LYS A 515 13.62 30.55 33.37
CA LYS A 515 12.38 30.10 32.68
C LYS A 515 12.63 29.63 31.24
N THR A 516 13.30 30.47 30.45
CA THR A 516 13.65 30.13 29.06
C THR A 516 14.61 28.95 28.99
N GLU A 517 15.51 28.84 29.97
CA GLU A 517 16.49 27.75 30.00
C GLU A 517 15.88 26.42 30.40
N ALA A 518 14.82 26.43 31.21
CA ALA A 518 14.01 25.24 31.48
C ALA A 518 13.25 24.76 30.23
N ALA A 519 12.74 25.67 29.40
CA ALA A 519 12.15 25.33 28.11
C ALA A 519 13.21 24.75 27.14
N LYS A 520 14.36 25.40 27.02
CA LYS A 520 15.48 24.92 26.21
C LYS A 520 16.01 23.57 26.66
N ALA A 521 16.12 23.35 27.97
CA ALA A 521 16.56 22.06 28.51
C ALA A 521 15.58 20.93 28.18
N LEU A 522 14.27 21.21 28.22
CA LEU A 522 13.25 20.26 27.78
C LEU A 522 13.36 20.00 26.27
N THR A 523 13.49 21.04 25.44
CA THR A 523 13.61 20.90 23.98
C THR A 523 14.87 20.13 23.60
N ARG A 524 16.03 20.39 24.23
CA ARG A 524 17.26 19.64 24.01
C ARG A 524 17.13 18.17 24.40
N LEU A 525 16.43 17.90 25.51
CA LEU A 525 16.17 16.54 25.99
C LEU A 525 15.26 15.75 25.03
N LEU A 526 14.32 16.43 24.37
CA LEU A 526 13.36 15.80 23.46
C LEU A 526 13.90 15.72 22.03
N PHE A 527 14.31 16.84 21.44
CA PHE A 527 14.51 16.97 19.99
C PHE A 527 15.98 17.12 19.59
N THR A 528 16.92 17.16 20.55
CA THR A 528 18.36 17.33 20.30
C THR A 528 18.78 18.67 19.62
N ASP A 529 17.83 19.47 19.13
CA ASP A 529 18.03 20.78 18.48
C ASP A 529 17.09 21.84 19.09
N GLU A 530 17.62 23.06 19.29
CA GLU A 530 16.89 24.23 19.79
C GLU A 530 15.97 24.88 18.74
N SER A 531 16.10 24.53 17.45
CA SER A 531 15.24 25.03 16.37
C SER A 531 13.76 24.64 16.51
N HIS A 532 13.45 23.71 17.42
CA HIS A 532 12.10 23.24 17.76
C HIS A 532 11.43 24.00 18.91
N LEU A 533 12.00 25.13 19.37
CA LEU A 533 11.48 26.01 20.42
C LEU A 533 10.77 27.21 19.81
#